data_AF-A0A9D1Z691-F1
#
_entry.id   AF-A0A9D1Z691-F1
#
_cell.length_a   1.000
_cell.length_b   1.000
_cell.length_c   1.000
_cell.angle_alpha   90.00
_cell.angle_beta   90.00
_cell.angle_gamma   90.00
#
_symmetry.space_group_name_H-M   'P 1'
#
loop_
_entity.id
_entity.type
_entity.pdbx_description
1 polymer ?
#
loop_
_entity_poly.entity_id
_entity_poly.type
_entity_poly.pdbx_seq_one_letter_code
_entity_poly.pdbx_strand_id
1 'polypeptide(L)'
;MTRFTRRALATATALTLLSTGASAFAAEAAPETGTEIAPVTEAAPAAGTIAVQLNGQDLAFTDAAPQAKDGRTFLPFRAVFEAMGAEVSYDAAANQVSATRGGTTVAMTLGSTEATVTAGGVTTPLTMDVAPYAADNRTYVPVRFAAQAFGCAVGWDQDDSTVILVDTAKLLEEAKAGYTYTYLDKYLAYNEQFTTGNWAMDANFNASVGLLGMGPATVAGTMTGVTAGATQMEAAMNMKLDLQALLEGIAAMTDTASEVDAETAALLDSLKNQGIDLELRGDLGGGTLYFTMSGDALAAAGIPAGTWYSMDLSALYGAMGMDYTALVDASKTLDAQVLLQSAMSGVTLTDKDADYAAIAALVDGAAKFLADQSFTADGANVTTTYTLSQDGADVTIGFTLVMENDAVVGYDLTMTAGTPASADGAVPAMTMDLKTGMDAQNQMTAAFTLDMGELLSMTMDLTGGYTATDETPALTPPEGAEVISYTDLLTGAMA
;
A
#
# COMPACT_ATOMS: atom_id res chain seq x y z
N MET A 1 -1.35 -17.25 21.78
CA MET A 1 -1.43 -15.79 21.56
C MET A 1 -2.40 -15.58 20.41
N THR A 2 -3.43 -14.78 20.63
CA THR A 2 -4.66 -14.74 19.83
C THR A 2 -4.39 -14.14 18.45
N ARG A 3 -5.08 -14.66 17.42
CA ARG A 3 -5.11 -14.08 16.06
C ARG A 3 -5.41 -12.58 16.06
N PHE A 4 -6.08 -12.08 17.09
CA PHE A 4 -6.43 -10.67 17.33
C PHE A 4 -5.24 -9.72 17.51
N THR A 5 -4.23 -10.09 18.31
CA THR A 5 -3.07 -9.22 18.57
C THR A 5 -2.21 -8.99 17.31
N ARG A 6 -2.36 -9.81 16.26
CA ARG A 6 -1.70 -9.63 14.95
C ARG A 6 -2.42 -8.65 14.04
N ARG A 7 -3.73 -8.41 14.21
CA ARG A 7 -4.52 -7.53 13.31
C ARG A 7 -4.36 -6.03 13.65
N ALA A 8 -3.93 -5.80 14.87
CA ALA A 8 -3.81 -4.54 15.58
C ALA A 8 -2.74 -3.61 14.98
N LEU A 9 -1.51 -4.10 14.93
CA LEU A 9 -0.32 -3.30 14.61
C LEU A 9 -0.25 -2.88 13.12
N ALA A 10 -1.04 -3.53 12.29
CA ALA A 10 -1.09 -3.38 10.84
C ALA A 10 -1.51 -1.98 10.41
N THR A 11 -2.57 -1.48 11.04
CA THR A 11 -3.17 -0.18 10.71
C THR A 11 -2.22 0.95 11.04
N ALA A 12 -1.50 0.91 12.17
CA ALA A 12 -0.52 1.96 12.46
C ALA A 12 0.78 1.79 11.71
N THR A 13 1.28 0.58 11.48
CA THR A 13 2.52 0.40 10.70
C THR A 13 2.34 0.86 9.26
N ALA A 14 1.19 0.58 8.64
CA ALA A 14 0.83 1.15 7.34
C ALA A 14 0.71 2.67 7.41
N LEU A 15 0.06 3.23 8.44
CA LEU A 15 -0.12 4.67 8.59
C LEU A 15 1.21 5.42 8.87
N THR A 16 2.13 4.81 9.64
CA THR A 16 3.45 5.36 9.91
C THR A 16 4.39 5.21 8.71
N LEU A 17 4.34 4.09 7.97
CA LEU A 17 5.16 3.89 6.78
C LEU A 17 4.68 4.72 5.58
N LEU A 18 3.37 4.97 5.46
CA LEU A 18 2.82 5.96 4.53
C LEU A 18 3.31 7.38 4.88
N SER A 19 3.48 7.70 6.17
CA SER A 19 3.99 9.00 6.62
C SER A 19 5.51 9.19 6.48
N THR A 20 6.31 8.13 6.63
CA THR A 20 7.78 8.20 6.48
C THR A 20 8.25 7.97 5.04
N GLY A 21 7.45 7.26 4.23
CA GLY A 21 7.67 7.10 2.79
C GLY A 21 7.49 8.40 1.99
N ALA A 22 6.90 9.45 2.56
CA ALA A 22 6.89 10.78 1.95
C ALA A 22 8.16 11.59 2.27
N SER A 23 8.76 11.38 3.45
CA SER A 23 9.85 12.23 3.96
C SER A 23 11.25 11.69 3.63
N ALA A 24 11.42 10.36 3.57
CA ALA A 24 12.72 9.76 3.21
C ALA A 24 13.08 9.99 1.72
N PHE A 25 12.09 10.21 0.86
CA PHE A 25 12.28 10.48 -0.57
C PHE A 25 12.42 11.97 -0.91
N ALA A 26 12.25 12.87 0.07
CA ALA A 26 12.44 14.30 -0.12
C ALA A 26 13.89 14.76 0.17
N ALA A 27 14.72 13.92 0.80
CA ALA A 27 16.09 14.27 1.18
C ALA A 27 17.14 14.08 0.07
N GLU A 28 16.80 13.47 -1.07
CA GLU A 28 17.75 13.22 -2.16
C GLU A 28 17.28 13.78 -3.51
N ALA A 29 17.01 15.08 -3.53
CA ALA A 29 16.81 15.84 -4.77
C ALA A 29 17.55 17.18 -4.69
N ALA A 30 18.88 17.15 -4.71
CA ALA A 30 19.70 18.30 -5.08
C ALA A 30 20.18 18.15 -6.54
N PRO A 31 20.19 19.21 -7.36
CA PRO A 31 20.45 19.10 -8.79
C PRO A 31 21.97 19.11 -9.06
N GLU A 32 22.53 17.97 -9.47
CA GLU A 32 23.84 17.97 -10.12
C GLU A 32 23.66 18.14 -11.64
N THR A 33 24.18 19.26 -12.12
CA THR A 33 24.10 19.73 -13.51
C THR A 33 24.71 18.75 -14.51
N GLY A 34 23.95 18.51 -15.59
CA GLY A 34 24.29 17.90 -16.87
C GLY A 34 25.71 17.41 -17.12
N THR A 35 25.83 16.10 -17.36
CA THR A 35 26.76 15.55 -18.36
C THR A 35 26.11 14.34 -19.04
N GLU A 36 26.30 14.28 -20.34
CA GLU A 36 25.76 13.35 -21.35
C GLU A 36 25.84 11.86 -20.94
N ILE A 37 24.72 11.14 -21.10
CA ILE A 37 24.54 9.74 -20.68
C ILE A 37 25.22 8.80 -21.70
N ALA A 38 26.31 8.16 -21.30
CA ALA A 38 26.83 6.96 -21.94
C ALA A 38 26.17 5.71 -21.29
N PRO A 39 25.96 4.61 -22.03
CA PRO A 39 25.25 3.43 -21.51
C PRO A 39 26.03 2.80 -20.35
N VAL A 40 25.41 2.76 -19.16
CA VAL A 40 26.01 2.16 -17.96
C VAL A 40 25.91 0.64 -18.07
N THR A 41 27.06 0.00 -18.24
CA THR A 41 27.22 -1.44 -18.05
C THR A 41 27.26 -1.70 -16.54
N GLU A 42 26.34 -2.51 -16.04
CA GLU A 42 26.30 -3.03 -14.66
C GLU A 42 27.67 -3.61 -14.29
N ALA A 43 28.39 -2.93 -13.40
CA ALA A 43 29.71 -3.37 -12.98
C ALA A 43 29.57 -4.55 -12.01
N ALA A 44 30.09 -5.71 -12.42
CA ALA A 44 30.20 -6.88 -11.56
C ALA A 44 30.98 -6.54 -10.28
N PRO A 45 30.58 -7.07 -9.10
CA PRO A 45 31.27 -6.79 -7.84
C PRO A 45 32.73 -7.24 -7.90
N ALA A 46 33.63 -6.39 -7.40
CA ALA A 46 35.04 -6.71 -7.24
C ALA A 46 35.23 -7.78 -6.15
N ALA A 47 36.28 -8.59 -6.27
CA ALA A 47 36.57 -9.73 -5.41
C ALA A 47 36.89 -9.34 -3.94
N GLY A 48 35.85 -9.15 -3.12
CA GLY A 48 35.89 -9.12 -1.67
C GLY A 48 35.07 -10.29 -1.08
N THR A 49 35.35 -10.65 0.18
CA THR A 49 34.53 -11.63 0.91
C THR A 49 33.15 -11.02 1.18
N ILE A 50 32.10 -11.60 0.60
CA ILE A 50 30.72 -11.15 0.84
C ILE A 50 30.33 -11.52 2.27
N ALA A 51 29.89 -10.53 3.04
CA ALA A 51 29.35 -10.73 4.39
C ALA A 51 27.82 -10.80 4.36
N VAL A 52 27.22 -11.28 5.46
CA VAL A 52 25.77 -11.31 5.65
C VAL A 52 25.46 -10.83 7.05
N GLN A 53 24.53 -9.90 7.16
CA GLN A 53 23.96 -9.44 8.41
C GLN A 53 22.51 -9.90 8.51
N LEU A 54 22.13 -10.50 9.64
CA LEU A 54 20.76 -10.88 9.96
C LEU A 54 20.32 -10.14 11.22
N ASN A 55 19.29 -9.30 11.08
CA ASN A 55 18.72 -8.50 12.18
C ASN A 55 19.78 -7.64 12.89
N GLY A 56 20.62 -6.93 12.13
CA GLY A 56 21.67 -6.07 12.69
C GLY A 56 22.87 -6.84 13.25
N GLN A 57 22.94 -8.17 13.08
CA GLN A 57 24.05 -9.00 13.59
C GLN A 57 24.75 -9.74 12.45
N ASP A 58 26.08 -9.71 12.45
CA ASP A 58 26.87 -10.41 11.44
C ASP A 58 26.73 -11.93 11.58
N LEU A 59 26.42 -12.59 10.47
CA LEU A 59 26.32 -14.04 10.38
C LEU A 59 27.67 -14.63 10.02
N ALA A 60 28.23 -15.43 10.93
CA ALA A 60 29.47 -16.13 10.70
C ALA A 60 29.26 -17.40 9.86
N PHE A 61 30.12 -17.60 8.87
CA PHE A 61 30.13 -18.77 8.01
C PHE A 61 31.39 -19.61 8.24
N THR A 62 31.26 -20.75 8.92
CA THR A 62 32.40 -21.64 9.23
C THR A 62 32.66 -22.69 8.16
N ASP A 63 31.62 -23.09 7.43
CA ASP A 63 31.62 -24.27 6.58
C ASP A 63 31.59 -23.96 5.08
N ALA A 64 31.04 -22.81 4.70
CA ALA A 64 30.83 -22.39 3.31
C ALA A 64 30.63 -20.88 3.27
N ALA A 65 31.30 -20.17 2.38
CA ALA A 65 31.21 -18.71 2.29
C ALA A 65 30.19 -18.27 1.22
N PRO A 66 29.51 -17.13 1.40
CA PRO A 66 28.74 -16.48 0.34
C PRO A 66 29.54 -16.32 -0.96
N GLN A 67 28.87 -16.42 -2.12
CA GLN A 67 29.49 -16.37 -3.44
C GLN A 67 28.79 -15.37 -4.35
N ALA A 68 29.56 -14.53 -5.06
CA ALA A 68 29.06 -13.81 -6.23
C ALA A 68 29.23 -14.70 -7.46
N LYS A 69 28.14 -14.92 -8.20
CA LYS A 69 28.14 -15.67 -9.45
C LYS A 69 27.10 -15.09 -10.40
N ASP A 70 27.48 -14.89 -11.65
CA ASP A 70 26.58 -14.38 -12.71
C ASP A 70 25.84 -13.09 -12.33
N GLY A 71 26.52 -12.17 -11.65
CA GLY A 71 25.92 -10.90 -11.18
C GLY A 71 24.88 -11.08 -10.06
N ARG A 72 24.90 -12.21 -9.35
CA ARG A 72 24.00 -12.51 -8.24
C ARG A 72 24.77 -13.02 -7.02
N THR A 73 24.25 -12.70 -5.84
CA THR A 73 24.78 -13.20 -4.56
C THR A 73 24.07 -14.48 -4.16
N PHE A 74 24.86 -15.52 -3.95
CA PHE A 74 24.43 -16.83 -3.50
C PHE A 74 24.90 -17.09 -2.08
N LEU A 75 24.00 -17.62 -1.25
CA LEU A 75 24.31 -17.95 0.13
C LEU A 75 24.23 -19.47 0.36
N PRO A 76 25.05 -20.01 1.29
CA PRO A 76 24.90 -21.38 1.73
C PRO A 76 23.52 -21.60 2.37
N PHE A 77 22.72 -22.47 1.75
CA PHE A 77 21.31 -22.68 2.11
C PHE A 77 21.14 -23.01 3.60
N ARG A 78 21.85 -24.01 4.10
CA ARG A 78 21.70 -24.42 5.50
C ARG A 78 22.00 -23.29 6.49
N ALA A 79 23.14 -22.63 6.33
CA ALA A 79 23.64 -21.64 7.30
C ALA A 79 22.66 -20.47 7.48
N VAL A 80 22.11 -19.94 6.39
CA VAL A 80 21.20 -18.79 6.44
C VAL A 80 19.84 -19.20 7.02
N PHE A 81 19.27 -20.30 6.55
CA PHE A 81 17.93 -20.69 6.95
C PHE A 81 17.87 -21.23 8.38
N GLU A 82 18.90 -21.93 8.85
CA GLU A 82 19.01 -22.31 10.27
C GLU A 82 19.20 -21.06 11.16
N ALA A 83 19.98 -20.06 10.72
CA ALA A 83 20.11 -18.79 11.44
C ALA A 83 18.78 -18.02 11.52
N MET A 84 17.92 -18.17 10.51
CA MET A 84 16.54 -17.68 10.52
C MET A 84 15.58 -18.57 11.34
N GLY A 85 16.06 -19.66 11.95
CA GLY A 85 15.26 -20.58 12.77
C GLY A 85 14.39 -21.54 11.96
N ALA A 86 14.70 -21.76 10.68
CA ALA A 86 14.03 -22.76 9.85
C ALA A 86 14.69 -24.14 10.00
N GLU A 87 13.87 -25.20 9.92
CA GLU A 87 14.34 -26.57 9.79
C GLU A 87 14.67 -26.84 8.31
N VAL A 88 15.90 -27.27 8.01
CA VAL A 88 16.33 -27.53 6.64
C VAL A 88 16.44 -29.02 6.34
N SER A 89 16.06 -29.41 5.14
CA SER A 89 16.18 -30.78 4.63
C SER A 89 16.65 -30.79 3.18
N TYR A 90 17.19 -31.93 2.77
CA TYR A 90 17.62 -32.18 1.40
C TYR A 90 17.11 -33.56 0.97
N ASP A 91 16.37 -33.59 -0.13
CA ASP A 91 15.93 -34.80 -0.79
C ASP A 91 16.87 -35.10 -1.97
N ALA A 92 17.67 -36.14 -1.82
CA ALA A 92 18.62 -36.57 -2.85
C ALA A 92 17.95 -37.19 -4.08
N ALA A 93 16.76 -37.79 -3.94
CA ALA A 93 16.03 -38.38 -5.06
C ALA A 93 15.38 -37.31 -5.93
N ALA A 94 14.85 -36.26 -5.29
CA ALA A 94 14.27 -35.10 -5.98
C ALA A 94 15.32 -34.03 -6.36
N ASN A 95 16.56 -34.16 -5.88
CA ASN A 95 17.61 -33.13 -6.01
C ASN A 95 17.13 -31.76 -5.52
N GLN A 96 16.47 -31.75 -4.36
CA GLN A 96 15.71 -30.62 -3.84
C GLN A 96 16.13 -30.28 -2.41
N VAL A 97 16.29 -28.99 -2.13
CA VAL A 97 16.41 -28.49 -0.76
C VAL A 97 15.08 -27.90 -0.31
N SER A 98 14.76 -28.07 0.97
CA SER A 98 13.61 -27.41 1.59
C SER A 98 13.93 -26.85 2.96
N ALA A 99 13.27 -25.74 3.29
CA ALA A 99 13.32 -25.11 4.60
C ALA A 99 11.91 -24.92 5.12
N THR A 100 11.67 -25.16 6.40
CA THR A 100 10.36 -25.03 7.04
C THR A 100 10.45 -24.16 8.29
N ARG A 101 9.60 -23.13 8.38
CA ARG A 101 9.49 -22.24 9.55
C ARG A 101 8.05 -21.78 9.72
N GLY A 102 7.51 -21.88 10.93
CA GLY A 102 6.20 -21.33 11.27
C GLY A 102 5.03 -21.84 10.40
N GLY A 103 5.12 -23.07 9.89
CA GLY A 103 4.10 -23.65 8.99
C GLY A 103 4.26 -23.28 7.51
N THR A 104 5.28 -22.50 7.16
CA THR A 104 5.67 -22.19 5.77
C THR A 104 6.84 -23.07 5.36
N THR A 105 6.75 -23.69 4.19
CA THR A 105 7.82 -24.51 3.59
C THR A 105 8.23 -23.92 2.26
N VAL A 106 9.53 -23.71 2.07
CA VAL A 106 10.13 -23.26 0.81
C VAL A 106 10.91 -24.42 0.25
N ALA A 107 10.62 -24.83 -0.99
CA ALA A 107 11.33 -25.90 -1.67
C ALA A 107 11.92 -25.39 -2.98
N MET A 108 13.19 -25.75 -3.21
CA MET A 108 13.97 -25.30 -4.36
C MET A 108 14.72 -26.49 -4.96
N THR A 109 14.54 -26.70 -6.25
CA THR A 109 15.19 -27.82 -6.97
C THR A 109 16.50 -27.32 -7.58
N LEU A 110 17.59 -28.04 -7.34
CA LEU A 110 18.91 -27.65 -7.87
C LEU A 110 18.90 -27.71 -9.40
N GLY A 111 19.42 -26.65 -10.03
CA GLY A 111 19.43 -26.50 -11.49
C GLY A 111 18.10 -26.07 -12.12
N SER A 112 17.04 -25.90 -11.32
CA SER A 112 15.76 -25.34 -11.77
C SER A 112 15.58 -23.92 -11.25
N THR A 113 14.97 -23.06 -12.07
CA THR A 113 14.48 -21.75 -11.64
C THR A 113 13.11 -21.84 -10.96
N GLU A 114 12.46 -22.99 -10.99
CA GLU A 114 11.18 -23.19 -10.30
C GLU A 114 11.40 -23.54 -8.81
N ALA A 115 10.73 -22.78 -7.95
CA ALA A 115 10.62 -22.99 -6.53
C ALA A 115 9.13 -23.09 -6.13
N THR A 116 8.85 -23.58 -4.93
CA THR A 116 7.49 -23.60 -4.39
C THR A 116 7.50 -23.10 -2.95
N VAL A 117 6.50 -22.30 -2.60
CA VAL A 117 6.22 -21.91 -1.22
C VAL A 117 4.89 -22.52 -0.81
N THR A 118 4.91 -23.30 0.26
CA THR A 118 3.70 -23.89 0.85
C THR A 118 3.41 -23.23 2.18
N ALA A 119 2.28 -22.54 2.30
CA ALA A 119 1.83 -21.90 3.54
C ALA A 119 0.33 -22.16 3.73
N GLY A 120 -0.11 -22.44 4.96
CA GLY A 120 -1.52 -22.68 5.25
C GLY A 120 -2.15 -23.86 4.48
N GLY A 121 -1.35 -24.77 3.95
CA GLY A 121 -1.79 -25.89 3.11
C GLY A 121 -1.94 -25.58 1.61
N VAL A 122 -1.71 -24.34 1.20
CA VAL A 122 -1.67 -23.91 -0.21
C VAL A 122 -0.23 -23.90 -0.70
N THR A 123 0.03 -24.44 -1.90
CA THR A 123 1.36 -24.43 -2.53
C THR A 123 1.35 -23.51 -3.74
N THR A 124 2.20 -22.50 -3.72
CA THR A 124 2.33 -21.48 -4.77
C THR A 124 3.67 -21.66 -5.49
N PRO A 125 3.69 -21.79 -6.83
CA PRO A 125 4.93 -21.80 -7.59
C PRO A 125 5.57 -20.40 -7.63
N LEU A 126 6.90 -20.35 -7.59
CA LEU A 126 7.70 -19.14 -7.68
C LEU A 126 8.80 -19.36 -8.71
N THR A 127 9.02 -18.37 -9.58
CA THR A 127 10.12 -18.41 -10.56
C THR A 127 11.27 -17.55 -10.06
N MET A 128 12.46 -18.14 -10.02
CA MET A 128 13.72 -17.50 -9.66
C MET A 128 14.49 -17.05 -10.90
N ASP A 129 15.22 -15.95 -10.80
CA ASP A 129 16.05 -15.45 -11.91
C ASP A 129 17.25 -16.37 -12.23
N VAL A 130 17.75 -17.07 -11.20
CA VAL A 130 18.91 -17.95 -11.27
C VAL A 130 18.66 -19.21 -10.45
N ALA A 131 19.10 -20.35 -10.95
CA ALA A 131 18.88 -21.63 -10.29
C ALA A 131 19.85 -21.85 -9.10
N PRO A 132 19.38 -22.48 -8.00
CA PRO A 132 20.25 -23.03 -6.97
C PRO A 132 21.24 -24.02 -7.56
N TYR A 133 22.44 -24.09 -6.99
CA TYR A 133 23.46 -25.04 -7.41
C TYR A 133 24.17 -25.67 -6.23
N ALA A 134 24.78 -26.83 -6.45
CA ALA A 134 25.71 -27.43 -5.50
C ALA A 134 27.15 -27.07 -5.86
N ALA A 135 27.95 -26.66 -4.88
CA ALA A 135 29.39 -26.53 -4.97
C ALA A 135 30.02 -26.97 -3.64
N ASP A 136 31.15 -27.66 -3.68
CA ASP A 136 31.89 -28.11 -2.49
C ASP A 136 31.02 -28.84 -1.44
N ASN A 137 30.10 -29.69 -1.91
CA ASN A 137 29.16 -30.43 -1.07
C ASN A 137 28.23 -29.54 -0.22
N ARG A 138 27.91 -28.35 -0.75
CA ARG A 138 27.03 -27.36 -0.17
C ARG A 138 26.08 -26.85 -1.25
N THR A 139 24.84 -26.59 -0.86
CA THR A 139 23.84 -25.98 -1.74
C THR A 139 23.87 -24.47 -1.57
N TYR A 140 23.96 -23.78 -2.69
CA TYR A 140 23.95 -22.34 -2.82
C TYR A 140 22.63 -21.90 -3.43
N VAL A 141 21.98 -20.93 -2.79
CA VAL A 141 20.70 -20.39 -3.24
C VAL A 141 20.77 -18.88 -3.43
N PRO A 142 20.00 -18.32 -4.36
CA PRO A 142 19.90 -16.87 -4.53
C PRO A 142 19.28 -16.23 -3.28
N VAL A 143 19.94 -15.24 -2.71
CA VAL A 143 19.56 -14.67 -1.39
C VAL A 143 18.16 -14.07 -1.35
N ARG A 144 17.77 -13.35 -2.40
CA ARG A 144 16.50 -12.60 -2.46
C ARG A 144 15.31 -13.55 -2.33
N PHE A 145 15.30 -14.61 -3.12
CA PHE A 145 14.24 -15.63 -3.10
C PHE A 145 14.20 -16.42 -1.79
N ALA A 146 15.38 -16.73 -1.25
CA ALA A 146 15.52 -17.47 -0.01
C ALA A 146 14.92 -16.76 1.21
N ALA A 147 15.13 -15.46 1.32
CA ALA A 147 14.74 -14.67 2.49
C ALA A 147 13.32 -14.09 2.37
N GLN A 148 12.89 -13.70 1.16
CA GLN A 148 11.52 -13.20 0.94
C GLN A 148 10.45 -14.25 1.29
N ALA A 149 10.71 -15.53 0.97
CA ALA A 149 9.76 -16.60 1.23
C ALA A 149 9.48 -16.85 2.73
N PHE A 150 10.33 -16.31 3.62
CA PHE A 150 10.12 -16.32 5.06
C PHE A 150 9.68 -14.97 5.65
N GLY A 151 9.41 -13.98 4.80
CA GLY A 151 8.99 -12.65 5.23
C GLY A 151 10.15 -11.75 5.65
N CYS A 152 11.36 -12.03 5.18
CA CYS A 152 12.51 -11.16 5.44
C CYS A 152 12.64 -10.12 4.33
N ALA A 153 12.91 -8.87 4.73
CA ALA A 153 13.41 -7.85 3.81
C ALA A 153 14.90 -8.13 3.51
N VAL A 154 15.31 -7.84 2.27
CA VAL A 154 16.66 -8.11 1.77
C VAL A 154 17.19 -6.86 1.09
N GLY A 155 18.41 -6.48 1.43
CA GLY A 155 19.15 -5.49 0.66
C GLY A 155 20.64 -5.77 0.60
N TRP A 156 21.35 -4.81 0.03
CA TRP A 156 22.76 -4.93 -0.31
C TRP A 156 23.47 -3.63 0.03
N ASP A 157 24.41 -3.72 0.96
CA ASP A 157 25.37 -2.68 1.25
C ASP A 157 26.53 -2.81 0.26
N GLN A 158 26.66 -1.82 -0.63
CA GLN A 158 27.68 -1.82 -1.66
C GLN A 158 29.07 -1.47 -1.10
N ASP A 159 29.13 -0.60 -0.10
CA ASP A 159 30.39 -0.11 0.45
C ASP A 159 31.07 -1.19 1.29
N ASP A 160 30.28 -1.93 2.07
CA ASP A 160 30.77 -3.02 2.92
C ASP A 160 30.60 -4.43 2.30
N SER A 161 30.10 -4.53 1.07
CA SER A 161 29.85 -5.81 0.37
C SER A 161 29.06 -6.80 1.24
N THR A 162 27.99 -6.30 1.86
CA THR A 162 27.21 -7.03 2.87
C THR A 162 25.77 -7.22 2.43
N VAL A 163 25.29 -8.46 2.50
CA VAL A 163 23.85 -8.75 2.40
C VAL A 163 23.18 -8.36 3.72
N ILE A 164 22.16 -7.50 3.66
CA ILE A 164 21.33 -7.13 4.81
C ILE A 164 20.05 -7.95 4.78
N LEU A 165 19.77 -8.67 5.87
CA LEU A 165 18.57 -9.48 6.05
C LEU A 165 17.82 -9.01 7.30
N VAL A 166 16.55 -8.64 7.16
CA VAL A 166 15.70 -8.20 8.27
C VAL A 166 14.47 -9.09 8.34
N ASP A 167 14.37 -9.88 9.40
CA ASP A 167 13.21 -10.72 9.70
C ASP A 167 12.09 -9.86 10.30
N THR A 168 11.27 -9.30 9.42
CA THR A 168 10.18 -8.38 9.79
C THR A 168 9.17 -9.02 10.74
N ALA A 169 8.92 -10.32 10.60
CA ALA A 169 7.99 -11.06 11.45
C ALA A 169 8.52 -11.18 12.88
N LYS A 170 9.79 -11.57 13.03
CA LYS A 170 10.44 -11.65 14.33
C LYS A 170 10.55 -10.27 14.97
N LEU A 171 10.94 -9.25 14.21
CA LEU A 171 11.04 -7.87 14.70
C LEU A 171 9.69 -7.37 15.24
N LEU A 172 8.61 -7.66 14.51
CA LEU A 172 7.26 -7.32 14.92
C LEU A 172 6.84 -8.08 16.20
N GLU A 173 7.14 -9.37 16.30
CA GLU A 173 6.85 -10.16 17.50
C GLU A 173 7.61 -9.63 18.74
N GLU A 174 8.88 -9.24 18.56
CA GLU A 174 9.70 -8.65 19.61
C GLU A 174 9.21 -7.25 20.02
N ALA A 175 8.87 -6.38 19.07
CA ALA A 175 8.36 -5.04 19.34
C ALA A 175 7.05 -5.04 20.13
N LYS A 176 6.21 -6.06 19.92
CA LYS A 176 4.96 -6.24 20.66
C LYS A 176 5.15 -6.84 22.04
N ALA A 177 6.30 -7.48 22.28
CA ALA A 177 6.55 -8.17 23.54
C ALA A 177 6.61 -7.14 24.68
N GLY A 178 5.70 -7.27 25.65
CA GLY A 178 5.64 -6.37 26.81
C GLY A 178 4.53 -5.31 26.76
N TYR A 179 3.78 -5.23 25.65
CA TYR A 179 2.63 -4.35 25.53
C TYR A 179 1.30 -5.10 25.57
N THR A 180 0.23 -4.37 25.90
CA THR A 180 -1.16 -4.83 25.80
C THR A 180 -1.87 -3.98 24.75
N TYR A 181 -2.86 -4.58 24.08
CA TYR A 181 -3.52 -3.99 22.91
C TYR A 181 -5.04 -4.10 23.03
N THR A 182 -5.58 -3.96 24.24
CA THR A 182 -6.99 -4.14 24.56
C THR A 182 -7.89 -3.18 23.77
N TYR A 183 -7.53 -1.89 23.69
CA TYR A 183 -8.34 -0.90 22.94
C TYR A 183 -8.41 -1.23 21.45
N LEU A 184 -7.29 -1.70 20.93
CA LEU A 184 -7.17 -2.06 19.54
C LEU A 184 -7.87 -3.38 19.21
N ASP A 185 -7.82 -4.37 20.10
CA ASP A 185 -8.63 -5.59 19.99
C ASP A 185 -10.12 -5.24 19.93
N LYS A 186 -10.58 -4.23 20.70
CA LYS A 186 -11.96 -3.73 20.65
C LYS A 186 -12.29 -3.00 19.35
N TYR A 187 -11.38 -2.18 18.84
CA TYR A 187 -11.53 -1.53 17.53
C TYR A 187 -11.65 -2.55 16.39
N LEU A 188 -10.83 -3.61 16.42
CA LEU A 188 -10.90 -4.69 15.43
C LEU A 188 -12.22 -5.46 15.52
N ALA A 189 -12.72 -5.70 16.73
CA ALA A 189 -14.03 -6.32 16.93
C ALA A 189 -15.17 -5.42 16.40
N TYR A 190 -15.06 -4.10 16.59
CA TYR A 190 -15.97 -3.13 15.98
C TYR A 190 -15.92 -3.21 14.44
N ASN A 191 -14.73 -3.21 13.83
CA ASN A 191 -14.59 -3.29 12.37
C ASN A 191 -15.09 -4.61 11.76
N GLU A 192 -15.06 -5.71 12.50
CA GLU A 192 -15.51 -7.02 12.03
C GLU A 192 -16.98 -7.00 11.55
N GLN A 193 -17.82 -6.13 12.13
CA GLN A 193 -19.23 -5.97 11.72
C GLN A 193 -19.38 -5.52 10.27
N PHE A 194 -18.48 -4.66 9.78
CA PHE A 194 -18.50 -4.14 8.40
C PHE A 194 -17.95 -5.15 7.38
N THR A 195 -17.32 -6.22 7.85
CA THR A 195 -16.72 -7.27 6.99
C THR A 195 -17.51 -8.57 6.96
N THR A 196 -18.60 -8.66 7.73
CA THR A 196 -19.40 -9.89 7.89
C THR A 196 -20.87 -9.72 7.54
N GLY A 197 -21.39 -8.50 7.61
CA GLY A 197 -22.78 -8.17 7.24
C GLY A 197 -22.91 -7.59 5.83
N ASN A 198 -24.15 -7.37 5.42
CA ASN A 198 -24.46 -6.57 4.24
C ASN A 198 -24.79 -5.14 4.68
N TRP A 199 -24.21 -4.16 4.00
CA TRP A 199 -24.31 -2.76 4.38
C TRP A 199 -24.66 -1.90 3.18
N ALA A 200 -25.76 -1.17 3.29
CA ALA A 200 -26.07 -0.08 2.38
C ALA A 200 -25.22 1.13 2.75
N MET A 201 -24.59 1.72 1.75
CA MET A 201 -23.78 2.92 1.85
C MET A 201 -24.47 4.08 1.13
N ASP A 202 -24.47 5.24 1.76
CA ASP A 202 -24.83 6.51 1.14
C ASP A 202 -23.79 7.54 1.54
N ALA A 203 -23.24 8.27 0.58
CA ALA A 203 -22.24 9.30 0.83
C ALA A 203 -22.34 10.44 -0.17
N ASN A 204 -21.97 11.63 0.29
CA ASN A 204 -21.75 12.82 -0.49
C ASN A 204 -20.28 13.19 -0.37
N PHE A 205 -19.68 13.65 -1.46
CA PHE A 205 -18.33 14.18 -1.42
C PHE A 205 -18.21 15.43 -2.25
N ASN A 206 -17.32 16.31 -1.81
CA ASN A 206 -16.95 17.54 -2.49
C ASN A 206 -15.43 17.60 -2.49
N ALA A 207 -14.82 17.97 -3.61
CA ALA A 207 -13.41 18.25 -3.69
C ALA A 207 -13.17 19.55 -4.45
N SER A 208 -12.09 20.24 -4.13
CA SER A 208 -11.63 21.40 -4.85
C SER A 208 -10.13 21.30 -5.09
N VAL A 209 -9.66 21.73 -6.25
CA VAL A 209 -8.24 21.75 -6.61
C VAL A 209 -7.90 23.09 -7.24
N GLY A 210 -6.94 23.81 -6.67
CA GLY A 210 -6.30 24.97 -7.27
C GLY A 210 -4.87 24.64 -7.69
N LEU A 211 -4.40 25.25 -8.78
CA LEU A 211 -3.07 25.00 -9.35
C LEU A 211 -2.48 26.32 -9.83
N LEU A 212 -1.25 26.63 -9.42
CA LEU A 212 -0.53 27.86 -9.82
C LEU A 212 -1.37 29.14 -9.59
N GLY A 213 -2.10 29.21 -8.48
CA GLY A 213 -3.00 30.31 -8.14
C GLY A 213 -4.31 30.36 -8.95
N MET A 214 -4.52 29.41 -9.87
CA MET A 214 -5.74 29.28 -10.68
C MET A 214 -6.72 28.29 -10.07
N GLY A 215 -8.00 28.42 -10.42
CA GLY A 215 -9.08 27.57 -9.94
C GLY A 215 -9.94 28.21 -8.84
N PRO A 216 -10.65 27.41 -8.03
CA PRO A 216 -10.58 25.95 -8.01
C PRO A 216 -11.34 25.30 -9.18
N ALA A 217 -10.85 24.17 -9.68
CA ALA A 217 -11.71 23.16 -10.26
C ALA A 217 -12.42 22.43 -9.12
N THR A 218 -13.74 22.24 -9.20
CA THR A 218 -14.48 21.55 -8.14
C THR A 218 -15.13 20.28 -8.65
N VAL A 219 -15.17 19.28 -7.78
CA VAL A 219 -15.88 18.02 -7.98
C VAL A 219 -16.92 17.92 -6.88
N ALA A 220 -18.15 17.60 -7.23
CA ALA A 220 -19.19 17.26 -6.26
C ALA A 220 -19.85 15.97 -6.69
N GLY A 221 -20.09 15.06 -5.76
CA GLY A 221 -20.66 13.79 -6.10
C GLY A 221 -21.43 13.13 -4.97
N THR A 222 -22.22 12.15 -5.39
CA THR A 222 -22.96 11.26 -4.50
C THR A 222 -22.54 9.84 -4.80
N MET A 223 -22.50 8.99 -3.78
CA MET A 223 -22.23 7.58 -3.90
C MET A 223 -23.30 6.82 -3.11
N THR A 224 -23.91 5.84 -3.74
CA THR A 224 -24.78 4.86 -3.08
C THR A 224 -24.30 3.47 -3.41
N GLY A 225 -24.59 2.49 -2.56
CA GLY A 225 -24.17 1.13 -2.85
C GLY A 225 -24.54 0.14 -1.77
N VAL A 226 -24.21 -1.12 -2.04
CA VAL A 226 -24.33 -2.22 -1.10
C VAL A 226 -23.00 -2.97 -1.07
N THR A 227 -22.50 -3.24 0.12
CA THR A 227 -21.39 -4.17 0.34
C THR A 227 -21.90 -5.44 0.99
N ALA A 228 -21.25 -6.58 0.74
CA ALA A 228 -21.55 -7.83 1.40
C ALA A 228 -20.26 -8.55 1.82
N GLY A 229 -20.21 -8.95 3.09
CA GLY A 229 -19.00 -9.52 3.66
C GLY A 229 -17.82 -8.55 3.50
N ALA A 230 -16.64 -9.10 3.23
CA ALA A 230 -15.41 -8.31 3.19
C ALA A 230 -14.98 -7.86 1.78
N THR A 231 -15.59 -8.40 0.72
CA THR A 231 -15.04 -8.26 -0.64
C THR A 231 -16.04 -7.98 -1.74
N GLN A 232 -17.34 -8.13 -1.48
CA GLN A 232 -18.37 -7.94 -2.49
C GLN A 232 -18.92 -6.52 -2.41
N MET A 233 -19.05 -5.88 -3.57
CA MET A 233 -19.56 -4.52 -3.66
C MET A 233 -20.35 -4.27 -4.94
N GLU A 234 -21.37 -3.46 -4.79
CA GLU A 234 -22.07 -2.75 -5.85
C GLU A 234 -22.14 -1.28 -5.43
N ALA A 235 -21.71 -0.36 -6.28
CA ALA A 235 -21.77 1.06 -6.01
C ALA A 235 -22.15 1.84 -7.27
N ALA A 236 -22.96 2.87 -7.09
CA ALA A 236 -23.28 3.86 -8.11
C ALA A 236 -22.80 5.23 -7.61
N MET A 237 -22.14 5.97 -8.49
CA MET A 237 -21.63 7.30 -8.23
C MET A 237 -22.11 8.26 -9.30
N ASN A 238 -22.48 9.47 -8.89
CA ASN A 238 -22.64 10.60 -9.81
C ASN A 238 -21.57 11.64 -9.47
N MET A 239 -20.84 12.12 -10.47
CA MET A 239 -19.74 13.07 -10.31
C MET A 239 -19.94 14.28 -11.21
N LYS A 240 -20.07 15.45 -10.60
CA LYS A 240 -20.19 16.74 -11.28
C LYS A 240 -18.88 17.49 -11.20
N LEU A 241 -18.45 18.05 -12.32
CA LEU A 241 -17.17 18.74 -12.45
C LEU A 241 -17.40 20.18 -12.91
N ASP A 242 -16.97 21.14 -12.11
CA ASP A 242 -16.96 22.56 -12.47
C ASP A 242 -15.52 23.03 -12.71
N LEU A 243 -15.19 23.28 -13.98
CA LEU A 243 -13.86 23.73 -14.41
C LEU A 243 -13.81 25.23 -14.68
N GLN A 244 -14.91 25.96 -14.46
CA GLN A 244 -15.05 27.34 -14.94
C GLN A 244 -13.94 28.25 -14.40
N ALA A 245 -13.73 28.26 -13.08
CA ALA A 245 -12.73 29.13 -12.46
C ALA A 245 -11.29 28.78 -12.90
N LEU A 246 -11.01 27.49 -13.14
CA LEU A 246 -9.71 27.05 -13.66
C LEU A 246 -9.49 27.55 -15.09
N LEU A 247 -10.48 27.40 -15.97
CA LEU A 247 -10.41 27.86 -17.35
C LEU A 247 -10.29 29.39 -17.46
N GLU A 248 -11.01 30.13 -16.61
CA GLU A 248 -10.88 31.59 -16.50
C GLU A 248 -9.47 32.01 -16.06
N GLY A 249 -8.87 31.29 -15.11
CA GLY A 249 -7.48 31.49 -14.69
C GLY A 249 -6.47 31.25 -15.81
N ILE A 250 -6.64 30.16 -16.58
CA ILE A 250 -5.76 29.83 -17.71
C ILE A 250 -5.86 30.93 -18.78
N ALA A 251 -7.08 31.33 -19.16
CA ALA A 251 -7.31 32.37 -20.17
C ALA A 251 -6.68 33.71 -19.78
N ALA A 252 -6.74 34.07 -18.49
CA ALA A 252 -6.10 35.27 -17.98
C ALA A 252 -4.56 35.24 -18.09
N MET A 253 -3.92 34.07 -18.00
CA MET A 253 -2.47 33.95 -18.18
C MET A 253 -2.02 33.96 -19.64
N THR A 254 -2.84 33.44 -20.54
CA THR A 254 -2.48 33.32 -21.97
C THR A 254 -2.83 34.56 -22.80
N ASP A 255 -3.41 35.60 -22.19
CA ASP A 255 -3.91 36.82 -22.85
C ASP A 255 -4.85 36.51 -24.04
N THR A 256 -5.49 35.34 -23.97
CA THR A 256 -6.47 34.86 -24.94
C THR A 256 -7.86 35.09 -24.36
N ALA A 257 -8.77 35.65 -25.15
CA ALA A 257 -10.17 35.69 -24.76
C ALA A 257 -10.67 34.28 -24.42
N SER A 258 -11.48 34.14 -23.38
CA SER A 258 -12.10 32.88 -22.94
C SER A 258 -13.17 32.36 -23.92
N GLU A 259 -12.96 32.53 -25.23
CA GLU A 259 -13.88 32.05 -26.26
C GLU A 259 -13.80 30.53 -26.34
N VAL A 260 -14.53 29.89 -25.44
CA VAL A 260 -14.91 28.49 -25.53
C VAL A 260 -15.98 28.40 -26.62
N ASP A 261 -15.76 27.55 -27.62
CA ASP A 261 -16.77 27.32 -28.65
C ASP A 261 -18.06 26.72 -28.06
N ALA A 262 -19.16 26.81 -28.81
CA ALA A 262 -20.46 26.38 -28.31
C ALA A 262 -20.51 24.88 -27.94
N GLU A 263 -19.70 24.05 -28.60
CA GLU A 263 -19.62 22.62 -28.36
C GLU A 263 -18.91 22.32 -27.04
N THR A 264 -17.77 22.96 -26.80
CA THR A 264 -17.01 22.86 -25.55
C THR A 264 -17.79 23.48 -24.39
N ALA A 265 -18.51 24.58 -24.61
CA ALA A 265 -19.36 25.19 -23.59
C ALA A 265 -20.51 24.26 -23.18
N ALA A 266 -21.13 23.56 -24.15
CA ALA A 266 -22.16 22.56 -23.87
C ALA A 266 -21.60 21.34 -23.13
N LEU A 267 -20.39 20.90 -23.47
CA LEU A 267 -19.69 19.82 -22.74
C LEU A 267 -19.42 20.19 -21.28
N LEU A 268 -18.89 21.39 -21.04
CA LEU A 268 -18.63 21.90 -19.68
C LEU A 268 -19.93 22.05 -18.87
N ASP A 269 -21.01 22.50 -19.49
CA ASP A 269 -22.32 22.61 -18.83
C ASP A 269 -22.88 21.23 -18.46
N SER A 270 -22.72 20.23 -19.34
CA SER A 270 -23.10 18.84 -19.06
C SER A 270 -22.31 18.28 -17.87
N LEU A 271 -20.98 18.44 -17.86
CA LEU A 271 -20.12 18.00 -16.76
C LEU A 271 -20.48 18.65 -15.42
N LYS A 272 -20.82 19.95 -15.44
CA LYS A 272 -21.18 20.71 -14.24
C LYS A 272 -22.57 20.37 -13.69
N ASN A 273 -23.56 20.22 -14.57
CA ASN A 273 -24.96 20.14 -14.15
C ASN A 273 -25.48 18.70 -14.05
N GLN A 274 -25.10 17.84 -15.00
CA GLN A 274 -25.54 16.45 -15.09
C GLN A 274 -24.49 15.50 -14.48
N GLY A 275 -23.22 15.75 -14.79
CA GLY A 275 -22.10 14.95 -14.32
C GLY A 275 -21.88 13.67 -15.11
N ILE A 276 -21.06 12.79 -14.54
CA ILE A 276 -20.73 11.46 -15.03
C ILE A 276 -21.26 10.46 -14.01
N ASP A 277 -22.05 9.50 -14.48
CA ASP A 277 -22.47 8.35 -13.70
C ASP A 277 -21.44 7.23 -13.86
N LEU A 278 -21.05 6.63 -12.74
CA LEU A 278 -20.13 5.49 -12.66
C LEU A 278 -20.79 4.40 -11.82
N GLU A 279 -20.96 3.22 -12.39
CA GLU A 279 -21.35 2.03 -11.63
C GLU A 279 -20.15 1.09 -11.50
N LEU A 280 -19.97 0.52 -10.30
CA LEU A 280 -18.97 -0.50 -10.00
C LEU A 280 -19.65 -1.72 -9.40
N ARG A 281 -19.21 -2.91 -9.82
CA ARG A 281 -19.72 -4.19 -9.35
C ARG A 281 -18.58 -5.18 -9.28
N GLY A 282 -18.48 -5.98 -8.22
CA GLY A 282 -17.50 -7.04 -8.22
C GLY A 282 -17.30 -7.74 -6.89
N ASP A 283 -16.47 -8.77 -6.94
CA ASP A 283 -15.96 -9.47 -5.78
C ASP A 283 -14.43 -9.38 -5.80
N LEU A 284 -13.89 -8.55 -4.93
CA LEU A 284 -12.45 -8.40 -4.73
C LEU A 284 -11.81 -9.72 -4.25
N GLY A 285 -12.58 -10.62 -3.64
CA GLY A 285 -12.16 -11.97 -3.28
C GLY A 285 -11.88 -12.83 -4.51
N GLY A 286 -12.69 -12.65 -5.55
CA GLY A 286 -12.53 -13.31 -6.85
C GLY A 286 -11.60 -12.56 -7.82
N GLY A 287 -11.12 -11.37 -7.43
CA GLY A 287 -10.21 -10.54 -8.24
C GLY A 287 -10.83 -9.94 -9.51
N THR A 288 -12.15 -9.93 -9.64
CA THR A 288 -12.83 -9.34 -10.80
C THR A 288 -13.62 -8.12 -10.39
N LEU A 289 -13.36 -6.99 -11.05
CA LEU A 289 -14.11 -5.75 -10.92
C LEU A 289 -14.72 -5.39 -12.27
N TYR A 290 -15.99 -5.02 -12.26
CA TYR A 290 -16.69 -4.48 -13.41
C TYR A 290 -17.03 -3.02 -13.17
N PHE A 291 -16.96 -2.20 -14.21
CA PHE A 291 -17.44 -0.83 -14.14
C PHE A 291 -18.06 -0.39 -15.45
N THR A 292 -18.97 0.58 -15.38
CA THR A 292 -19.52 1.26 -16.56
C THR A 292 -19.62 2.74 -16.27
N MET A 293 -19.51 3.56 -17.32
CA MET A 293 -19.58 5.00 -17.23
C MET A 293 -20.62 5.51 -18.21
N SER A 294 -21.41 6.50 -17.79
CA SER A 294 -22.37 7.17 -18.66
C SER A 294 -22.50 8.65 -18.33
N GLY A 295 -23.09 9.41 -19.25
CA GLY A 295 -23.30 10.84 -19.14
C GLY A 295 -23.27 11.49 -20.52
N ASP A 296 -24.00 12.59 -20.69
CA ASP A 296 -24.10 13.26 -22.00
C ASP A 296 -22.72 13.73 -22.48
N ALA A 297 -21.85 14.16 -21.55
CA ALA A 297 -20.47 14.52 -21.84
C ALA A 297 -19.63 13.36 -22.42
N LEU A 298 -19.79 12.15 -21.89
CA LEU A 298 -19.11 10.96 -22.39
C LEU A 298 -19.68 10.49 -23.73
N ALA A 299 -21.00 10.58 -23.89
CA ALA A 299 -21.66 10.29 -25.16
C ALA A 299 -21.19 11.23 -26.27
N ALA A 300 -21.02 12.53 -25.97
CA ALA A 300 -20.45 13.51 -26.89
C ALA A 300 -18.98 13.20 -27.25
N ALA A 301 -18.22 12.65 -26.29
CA ALA A 301 -16.85 12.17 -26.51
C ALA A 301 -16.77 10.82 -27.26
N GLY A 302 -17.91 10.24 -27.66
CA GLY A 302 -17.98 8.97 -28.39
C GLY A 302 -17.83 7.73 -27.50
N ILE A 303 -17.96 7.87 -26.18
CA ILE A 303 -17.93 6.73 -25.24
C ILE A 303 -19.37 6.21 -25.09
N PRO A 304 -19.69 5.00 -25.57
CA PRO A 304 -21.05 4.47 -25.56
C PRO A 304 -21.51 4.11 -24.15
N ALA A 305 -22.64 4.70 -23.74
CA ALA A 305 -23.30 4.37 -22.48
C ALA A 305 -23.73 2.89 -22.45
N GLY A 306 -23.64 2.27 -21.27
CA GLY A 306 -24.05 0.88 -21.05
C GLY A 306 -23.02 -0.18 -21.46
N THR A 307 -21.85 0.24 -21.95
CA THR A 307 -20.70 -0.65 -22.12
C THR A 307 -20.07 -0.91 -20.76
N TRP A 308 -19.92 -2.18 -20.41
CA TRP A 308 -19.24 -2.58 -19.19
C TRP A 308 -17.78 -2.93 -19.49
N TYR A 309 -16.93 -2.63 -18.54
CA TYR A 309 -15.51 -2.95 -18.59
C TYR A 309 -15.19 -3.92 -17.47
N SER A 310 -14.41 -4.95 -17.76
CA SER A 310 -13.92 -5.89 -16.75
C SER A 310 -12.43 -5.70 -16.48
N MET A 311 -12.05 -5.77 -15.22
CA MET A 311 -10.68 -5.70 -14.76
C MET A 311 -10.36 -6.93 -13.92
N ASP A 312 -9.35 -7.68 -14.35
CA ASP A 312 -8.77 -8.78 -13.57
C ASP A 312 -7.65 -8.21 -12.69
N LEU A 313 -7.99 -7.99 -11.42
CA LEU A 313 -7.07 -7.48 -10.42
C LEU A 313 -5.99 -8.50 -10.09
N SER A 314 -6.29 -9.80 -10.14
CA SER A 314 -5.29 -10.83 -9.89
C SER A 314 -4.18 -10.81 -10.95
N ALA A 315 -4.56 -10.71 -12.22
CA ALA A 315 -3.62 -10.57 -13.32
C ALA A 315 -2.84 -9.25 -13.25
N LEU A 316 -3.51 -8.14 -12.93
CA LEU A 316 -2.89 -6.82 -12.82
C LEU A 316 -1.82 -6.79 -11.72
N TYR A 317 -2.14 -7.28 -10.52
CA TYR A 317 -1.19 -7.33 -9.40
C TYR A 317 -0.10 -8.37 -9.64
N GLY A 318 -0.43 -9.51 -10.25
CA GLY A 318 0.54 -10.52 -10.65
C GLY A 318 1.59 -9.98 -11.62
N ALA A 319 1.19 -9.12 -12.57
CA ALA A 319 2.12 -8.46 -13.49
C ALA A 319 3.11 -7.50 -12.78
N MET A 320 2.72 -6.95 -11.63
CA MET A 320 3.59 -6.14 -10.77
C MET A 320 4.41 -6.97 -9.77
N GLY A 321 4.35 -8.31 -9.84
CA GLY A 321 5.04 -9.20 -8.93
C GLY A 321 4.41 -9.31 -7.54
N MET A 322 3.14 -8.90 -7.39
CA MET A 322 2.41 -8.96 -6.12
C MET A 322 1.44 -10.13 -6.06
N ASP A 323 1.35 -10.77 -4.90
CA ASP A 323 0.34 -11.81 -4.63
C ASP A 323 -0.98 -11.16 -4.22
N TYR A 324 -1.91 -11.09 -5.17
CA TYR A 324 -3.24 -10.52 -4.94
C TYR A 324 -4.05 -11.28 -3.88
N THR A 325 -3.93 -12.60 -3.81
CA THR A 325 -4.70 -13.41 -2.84
C THR A 325 -4.22 -13.09 -1.43
N ALA A 326 -2.90 -13.02 -1.25
CA ALA A 326 -2.30 -12.62 0.02
C ALA A 326 -2.72 -11.20 0.42
N LEU A 327 -2.78 -10.26 -0.53
CA LEU A 327 -3.23 -8.89 -0.29
C LEU A 327 -4.71 -8.83 0.14
N VAL A 328 -5.58 -9.58 -0.52
CA VAL A 328 -7.01 -9.65 -0.19
C VAL A 328 -7.23 -10.34 1.15
N ASP A 329 -6.50 -11.41 1.46
CA ASP A 329 -6.61 -12.06 2.77
C ASP A 329 -6.05 -11.17 3.89
N ALA A 330 -4.98 -10.41 3.60
CA ALA A 330 -4.47 -9.40 4.51
C ALA A 330 -5.45 -8.24 4.72
N SER A 331 -6.19 -7.80 3.70
CA SER A 331 -7.18 -6.73 3.86
C SER A 331 -8.38 -7.19 4.71
N LYS A 332 -8.85 -8.44 4.54
CA LYS A 332 -9.89 -9.05 5.39
C LYS A 332 -9.44 -9.18 6.84
N THR A 333 -8.17 -9.52 7.03
CA THR A 333 -7.62 -9.85 8.35
C THR A 333 -6.92 -8.68 9.02
N LEU A 334 -6.66 -7.59 8.31
CA LEU A 334 -5.77 -6.51 8.75
C LEU A 334 -4.47 -7.06 9.33
N ASP A 335 -3.85 -8.10 8.75
CA ASP A 335 -2.69 -8.76 9.37
C ASP A 335 -1.45 -7.85 9.37
N ALA A 336 -0.92 -7.53 10.55
CA ALA A 336 0.22 -6.63 10.74
C ALA A 336 1.51 -7.12 10.14
N GLN A 337 1.71 -8.44 10.11
CA GLN A 337 2.90 -9.00 9.49
C GLN A 337 2.83 -8.78 7.97
N VAL A 338 1.68 -9.02 7.36
CA VAL A 338 1.52 -8.84 5.91
C VAL A 338 1.57 -7.35 5.54
N LEU A 339 0.93 -6.46 6.31
CA LEU A 339 1.00 -5.02 6.04
C LEU A 339 2.41 -4.45 6.24
N LEU A 340 3.15 -4.89 7.27
CA LEU A 340 4.56 -4.52 7.43
C LEU A 340 5.40 -5.04 6.25
N GLN A 341 5.21 -6.29 5.83
CA GLN A 341 5.91 -6.85 4.68
C GLN A 341 5.61 -6.08 3.39
N SER A 342 4.35 -5.74 3.14
CA SER A 342 3.94 -4.93 1.99
C SER A 342 4.58 -3.55 2.03
N ALA A 343 4.57 -2.88 3.18
CA ALA A 343 5.20 -1.57 3.31
C ALA A 343 6.73 -1.63 3.19
N MET A 344 7.35 -2.75 3.59
CA MET A 344 8.78 -2.99 3.44
C MET A 344 9.19 -3.38 2.01
N SER A 345 8.23 -3.75 1.15
CA SER A 345 8.52 -4.14 -0.24
C SER A 345 9.13 -3.00 -1.08
N GLY A 346 8.81 -1.75 -0.73
CA GLY A 346 9.36 -0.54 -1.37
C GLY A 346 10.64 -0.01 -0.74
N VAL A 347 11.13 -0.60 0.35
CA VAL A 347 12.31 -0.12 1.07
C VAL A 347 13.56 -0.83 0.57
N THR A 348 14.51 -0.05 0.08
CA THR A 348 15.84 -0.53 -0.28
C THR A 348 16.76 -0.44 0.93
N LEU A 349 17.30 -1.59 1.37
CA LEU A 349 18.33 -1.61 2.41
C LEU A 349 19.71 -1.49 1.75
N THR A 350 20.45 -0.46 2.09
CA THR A 350 21.74 -0.09 1.50
C THR A 350 22.83 0.23 2.53
N ASP A 351 22.49 0.39 3.80
CA ASP A 351 23.43 0.68 4.89
C ASP A 351 23.25 -0.34 6.03
N LYS A 352 24.23 -1.24 6.19
CA LYS A 352 24.18 -2.31 7.20
C LYS A 352 24.21 -1.77 8.63
N ASP A 353 24.74 -0.57 8.86
CA ASP A 353 24.93 0.01 10.19
C ASP A 353 23.71 0.82 10.63
N ALA A 354 22.96 1.40 9.69
CA ALA A 354 21.81 2.24 9.98
C ALA A 354 20.45 1.55 9.77
N ASP A 355 20.27 0.78 8.70
CA ASP A 355 18.93 0.40 8.21
C ASP A 355 18.15 -0.48 9.19
N TYR A 356 18.81 -1.49 9.77
CA TYR A 356 18.15 -2.36 10.75
C TYR A 356 17.69 -1.56 11.98
N ALA A 357 18.54 -0.67 12.49
CA ALA A 357 18.21 0.14 13.65
C ALA A 357 17.06 1.11 13.37
N ALA A 358 17.04 1.72 12.18
CA ALA A 358 15.95 2.59 11.73
C ALA A 358 14.63 1.82 11.63
N ILE A 359 14.62 0.65 10.99
CA ILE A 359 13.42 -0.19 10.87
C ILE A 359 12.96 -0.67 12.25
N ALA A 360 13.88 -1.12 13.11
CA ALA A 360 13.55 -1.55 14.46
C ALA A 360 12.90 -0.44 15.29
N ALA A 361 13.43 0.79 15.20
CA ALA A 361 12.86 1.95 15.88
C ALA A 361 11.46 2.30 15.36
N LEU A 362 11.23 2.20 14.04
CA LEU A 362 9.91 2.44 13.43
C LEU A 362 8.88 1.40 13.90
N VAL A 363 9.24 0.11 13.87
CA VAL A 363 8.34 -0.98 14.29
C VAL A 363 8.04 -0.89 15.79
N ASP A 364 9.03 -0.60 16.64
CA ASP A 364 8.84 -0.35 18.07
C ASP A 364 7.98 0.90 18.34
N GLY A 365 8.20 1.98 17.59
CA GLY A 365 7.39 3.20 17.67
C GLY A 365 5.92 2.94 17.35
N ALA A 366 5.64 2.20 16.28
CA ALA A 366 4.28 1.80 15.92
C ALA A 366 3.66 0.88 17.00
N ALA A 367 4.44 -0.06 17.54
CA ALA A 367 3.99 -0.98 18.58
C ALA A 367 3.61 -0.24 19.87
N LYS A 368 4.38 0.79 20.24
CA LYS A 368 4.10 1.68 21.38
C LYS A 368 2.89 2.58 21.13
N PHE A 369 2.80 3.18 19.94
CA PHE A 369 1.71 4.09 19.58
C PHE A 369 0.33 3.43 19.72
N LEU A 370 0.24 2.14 19.43
CA LEU A 370 -1.00 1.36 19.51
C LEU A 370 -1.20 0.59 20.82
N ALA A 371 -0.19 0.56 21.70
CA ALA A 371 -0.29 -0.11 22.97
C ALA A 371 -1.25 0.63 23.91
N ASP A 372 -1.92 -0.08 24.82
CA ASP A 372 -2.89 0.55 25.75
C ASP A 372 -2.26 1.70 26.55
N GLN A 373 -0.95 1.66 26.80
CA GLN A 373 -0.20 2.67 27.55
C GLN A 373 -0.08 4.02 26.83
N SER A 374 -0.25 4.08 25.51
CA SER A 374 -0.23 5.35 24.76
C SER A 374 -1.57 6.09 24.82
N PHE A 375 -2.67 5.36 25.08
CA PHE A 375 -4.01 5.93 25.09
C PHE A 375 -4.26 6.72 26.37
N THR A 376 -4.78 7.94 26.19
CA THR A 376 -5.28 8.79 27.27
C THR A 376 -6.79 8.90 27.16
N ALA A 377 -7.50 8.66 28.26
CA ALA A 377 -8.95 8.77 28.31
C ALA A 377 -9.40 10.21 28.60
N ASP A 378 -10.37 10.68 27.82
CA ASP A 378 -11.12 11.92 28.05
C ASP A 378 -12.62 11.66 27.85
N GLY A 379 -13.34 11.48 28.95
CA GLY A 379 -14.75 11.10 28.92
C GLY A 379 -14.97 9.73 28.27
N ALA A 380 -15.74 9.72 27.17
CA ALA A 380 -15.99 8.53 26.36
C ALA A 380 -14.88 8.24 25.34
N ASN A 381 -13.96 9.18 25.13
CA ASN A 381 -12.93 9.05 24.11
C ASN A 381 -11.65 8.52 24.72
N VAL A 382 -10.97 7.62 24.02
CA VAL A 382 -9.59 7.21 24.33
C VAL A 382 -8.72 7.53 23.13
N THR A 383 -7.71 8.37 23.33
CA THR A 383 -6.90 8.93 22.24
C THR A 383 -5.43 8.61 22.43
N THR A 384 -4.77 8.16 21.36
CA THR A 384 -3.32 8.09 21.24
C THR A 384 -2.85 9.09 20.19
N THR A 385 -1.69 9.70 20.42
CA THR A 385 -1.08 10.65 19.49
C THR A 385 0.40 10.35 19.35
N TYR A 386 0.90 10.40 18.12
CA TYR A 386 2.32 10.27 17.80
C TYR A 386 2.75 11.45 16.94
N THR A 387 3.83 12.13 17.34
CA THR A 387 4.43 13.20 16.55
C THR A 387 5.85 12.80 16.18
N LEU A 388 6.11 12.79 14.88
CA LEU A 388 7.44 12.67 14.32
C LEU A 388 7.91 14.06 13.89
N SER A 389 9.08 14.47 14.40
CA SER A 389 9.74 15.71 14.01
C SER A 389 11.08 15.37 13.37
N GLN A 390 11.27 15.73 12.11
CA GLN A 390 12.54 15.54 11.38
C GLN A 390 12.81 16.76 10.50
N ASP A 391 14.01 17.33 10.61
CA ASP A 391 14.48 18.45 9.77
C ASP A 391 13.52 19.66 9.67
N GLY A 392 12.80 19.94 10.77
CA GLY A 392 11.83 21.03 10.84
C GLY A 392 10.46 20.72 10.23
N ALA A 393 10.27 19.51 9.68
CA ALA A 393 8.98 18.97 9.34
C ALA A 393 8.37 18.23 10.54
N ASP A 394 7.10 18.49 10.80
CA ASP A 394 6.32 17.82 11.86
C ASP A 394 5.19 17.03 11.23
N VAL A 395 5.09 15.75 11.58
CA VAL A 395 3.96 14.89 11.25
C VAL A 395 3.34 14.40 12.53
N THR A 396 2.07 14.73 12.77
CA THR A 396 1.30 14.27 13.93
C THR A 396 0.16 13.37 13.48
N ILE A 397 0.09 12.18 14.05
CA ILE A 397 -0.99 11.22 13.85
C ILE A 397 -1.75 11.09 15.16
N GLY A 398 -3.07 11.25 15.11
CA GLY A 398 -3.97 11.02 16.22
C GLY A 398 -4.93 9.88 15.90
N PHE A 399 -5.18 9.00 16.88
CA PHE A 399 -6.20 7.97 16.78
C PHE A 399 -7.05 7.96 18.04
N THR A 400 -8.32 8.26 17.88
CA THR A 400 -9.32 8.33 18.95
C THR A 400 -10.32 7.22 18.75
N LEU A 401 -10.62 6.50 19.82
CA LEU A 401 -11.73 5.55 19.86
C LEU A 401 -12.83 6.11 20.75
N VAL A 402 -14.07 6.04 20.26
CA VAL A 402 -15.26 6.41 21.02
C VAL A 402 -15.79 5.16 21.72
N MET A 403 -15.80 5.20 23.04
CA MET A 403 -16.14 4.07 23.90
C MET A 403 -17.56 4.20 24.45
N GLU A 404 -18.32 3.12 24.39
CA GLU A 404 -19.61 2.99 25.08
C GLU A 404 -19.71 1.59 25.71
N ASN A 405 -20.05 1.52 27.00
CA ASN A 405 -20.21 0.25 27.73
C ASN A 405 -19.05 -0.75 27.55
N ASP A 406 -17.81 -0.25 27.61
CA ASP A 406 -16.57 -1.01 27.41
C ASP A 406 -16.32 -1.53 25.97
N ALA A 407 -17.16 -1.16 24.99
CA ALA A 407 -16.98 -1.45 23.58
C ALA A 407 -16.60 -0.18 22.79
N VAL A 408 -15.91 -0.36 21.66
CA VAL A 408 -15.71 0.70 20.66
C VAL A 408 -16.98 0.81 19.84
N VAL A 409 -17.51 2.02 19.71
CA VAL A 409 -18.70 2.32 18.89
C VAL A 409 -18.38 3.28 17.74
N GLY A 410 -17.21 3.91 17.76
CA GLY A 410 -16.75 4.81 16.72
C GLY A 410 -15.26 5.12 16.87
N TYR A 411 -14.72 5.84 15.90
CA TYR A 411 -13.33 6.28 15.91
C TYR A 411 -13.14 7.56 15.11
N ASP A 412 -12.06 8.27 15.42
CA ASP A 412 -11.51 9.34 14.60
C ASP A 412 -10.02 9.09 14.39
N LEU A 413 -9.57 9.23 13.15
CA LEU A 413 -8.18 9.25 12.76
C LEU A 413 -7.84 10.64 12.23
N THR A 414 -6.75 11.21 12.73
CA THR A 414 -6.22 12.48 12.26
C THR A 414 -4.78 12.32 11.86
N MET A 415 -4.37 13.03 10.81
CA MET A 415 -2.98 13.18 10.44
C MET A 415 -2.77 14.63 10.02
N THR A 416 -1.78 15.28 10.61
CA THR A 416 -1.33 16.60 10.19
C THR A 416 0.13 16.48 9.82
N ALA A 417 0.54 17.09 8.71
CA ALA A 417 1.91 17.15 8.27
C ALA A 417 2.24 18.56 7.81
N GLY A 418 3.39 19.07 8.21
CA GLY A 418 3.88 20.38 7.79
C GLY A 418 5.35 20.28 7.41
N THR A 419 5.71 20.79 6.23
CA THR A 419 7.11 20.98 5.84
C THR A 419 7.38 22.47 5.62
N PRO A 420 8.53 22.99 6.10
CA PRO A 420 8.90 24.38 5.86
C PRO A 420 9.26 24.58 4.38
N ALA A 421 9.19 25.82 3.92
CA ALA A 421 9.66 26.19 2.59
C ALA A 421 11.17 25.88 2.44
N SER A 422 11.60 25.55 1.22
CA SER A 422 13.02 25.34 0.93
C SER A 422 13.83 26.63 1.17
N ALA A 423 15.10 26.48 1.55
CA ALA A 423 15.96 27.61 1.89
C ALA A 423 16.17 28.60 0.72
N ASP A 424 16.05 28.13 -0.52
CA ASP A 424 16.13 28.94 -1.75
C ASP A 424 14.77 29.52 -2.20
N GLY A 425 13.68 29.17 -1.50
CA GLY A 425 12.32 29.59 -1.81
C GLY A 425 11.70 28.95 -3.05
N ALA A 426 12.36 27.94 -3.66
CA ALA A 426 11.85 27.26 -4.84
C ALA A 426 10.66 26.33 -4.53
N VAL A 427 10.61 25.76 -3.32
CA VAL A 427 9.52 24.91 -2.84
C VAL A 427 8.80 25.66 -1.71
N PRO A 428 7.50 25.98 -1.85
CA PRO A 428 6.73 26.61 -0.80
C PRO A 428 6.53 25.64 0.38
N ALA A 429 6.17 26.19 1.54
CA ALA A 429 5.76 25.37 2.67
C ALA A 429 4.55 24.52 2.28
N MET A 430 4.52 23.28 2.74
CA MET A 430 3.40 22.36 2.53
C MET A 430 2.71 22.09 3.86
N THR A 431 1.39 22.18 3.88
CA THR A 431 0.58 21.67 4.98
C THR A 431 -0.43 20.66 4.46
N MET A 432 -0.53 19.54 5.15
CA MET A 432 -1.49 18.49 4.88
C MET A 432 -2.27 18.18 6.15
N ASP A 433 -3.59 18.12 6.04
CA ASP A 433 -4.49 17.69 7.10
C ASP A 433 -5.40 16.60 6.56
N LEU A 434 -5.46 15.46 7.26
CA LEU A 434 -6.40 14.38 7.02
C LEU A 434 -7.17 14.13 8.31
N LYS A 435 -8.49 14.01 8.20
CA LYS A 435 -9.38 13.58 9.27
C LYS A 435 -10.34 12.57 8.70
N THR A 436 -10.50 11.44 9.34
CA THR A 436 -11.50 10.44 8.95
C THR A 436 -12.11 9.86 10.21
N GLY A 437 -13.40 9.62 10.23
CA GLY A 437 -14.03 9.03 11.40
C GLY A 437 -15.32 8.32 11.07
N MET A 438 -15.72 7.46 11.99
CA MET A 438 -17.03 6.83 12.01
C MET A 438 -17.62 6.97 13.40
N ASP A 439 -18.82 7.52 13.49
CA ASP A 439 -19.49 7.72 14.78
C ASP A 439 -20.28 6.47 15.22
N ALA A 440 -20.89 6.56 16.41
CA ALA A 440 -21.72 5.50 16.99
C ALA A 440 -23.03 5.23 16.21
N GLN A 441 -23.37 6.07 15.24
CA GLN A 441 -24.50 5.91 14.32
C GLN A 441 -24.03 5.44 12.93
N ASN A 442 -22.78 4.97 12.82
CA ASN A 442 -22.12 4.57 11.58
C ASN A 442 -22.13 5.69 10.51
N GLN A 443 -22.15 6.95 10.92
CA GLN A 443 -21.95 8.08 10.02
C GLN A 443 -20.45 8.26 9.81
N MET A 444 -20.05 8.20 8.55
CA MET A 444 -18.69 8.39 8.11
C MET A 444 -18.46 9.88 7.81
N THR A 445 -17.30 10.37 8.25
CA THR A 445 -16.76 11.66 7.78
C THR A 445 -15.34 11.46 7.31
N ALA A 446 -14.95 12.13 6.24
CA ALA A 446 -13.55 12.28 5.86
C ALA A 446 -13.32 13.70 5.35
N ALA A 447 -12.19 14.28 5.71
CA ALA A 447 -11.76 15.59 5.27
C ALA A 447 -10.26 15.52 4.97
N PHE A 448 -9.85 16.02 3.82
CA PHE A 448 -8.47 16.13 3.41
C PHE A 448 -8.20 17.54 2.91
N THR A 449 -7.09 18.12 3.35
CA THR A 449 -6.58 19.40 2.88
C THR A 449 -5.10 19.24 2.56
N LEU A 450 -4.69 19.76 1.42
CA LEU A 450 -3.30 19.96 1.04
C LEU A 450 -3.14 21.40 0.56
N ASP A 451 -2.19 22.12 1.13
CA ASP A 451 -1.87 23.49 0.77
C ASP A 451 -0.36 23.59 0.54
N MET A 452 0.02 24.07 -0.64
CA MET A 452 1.39 24.38 -1.05
C MET A 452 1.48 25.83 -1.56
N GLY A 453 0.76 26.74 -0.91
CA GLY A 453 0.64 28.13 -1.34
C GLY A 453 0.02 28.26 -2.73
N GLU A 454 0.62 29.10 -3.59
CA GLU A 454 0.14 29.27 -4.96
C GLU A 454 0.35 28.04 -5.84
N LEU A 455 1.25 27.12 -5.48
CA LEU A 455 1.58 25.98 -6.34
C LEU A 455 0.40 25.02 -6.49
N LEU A 456 -0.17 24.59 -5.37
CA LEU A 456 -1.25 23.60 -5.32
C LEU A 456 -2.09 23.82 -4.06
N SER A 457 -3.40 23.79 -4.22
CA SER A 457 -4.33 23.64 -3.10
C SER A 457 -5.32 22.53 -3.44
N MET A 458 -5.64 21.71 -2.45
CA MET A 458 -6.63 20.65 -2.58
C MET A 458 -7.44 20.57 -1.30
N THR A 459 -8.75 20.48 -1.44
CA THR A 459 -9.64 20.10 -0.35
C THR A 459 -10.53 18.94 -0.80
N MET A 460 -10.89 18.07 0.11
CA MET A 460 -11.90 17.04 -0.08
C MET A 460 -12.66 16.88 1.22
N ASP A 461 -13.98 16.87 1.14
CA ASP A 461 -14.89 16.56 2.23
C ASP A 461 -15.80 15.43 1.77
N LEU A 462 -15.97 14.42 2.62
CA LEU A 462 -16.88 13.32 2.42
C LEU A 462 -17.71 13.15 3.68
N THR A 463 -19.02 13.01 3.50
CA THR A 463 -19.95 12.65 4.57
C THR A 463 -20.86 11.54 4.09
N GLY A 464 -21.17 10.59 4.94
CA GLY A 464 -22.02 9.47 4.56
C GLY A 464 -22.32 8.57 5.73
N GLY A 465 -22.76 7.36 5.45
CA GLY A 465 -22.92 6.36 6.48
C GLY A 465 -23.26 4.98 5.96
N TYR A 466 -23.25 4.04 6.90
CA TYR A 466 -23.59 2.64 6.65
C TYR A 466 -24.85 2.25 7.42
N THR A 467 -25.78 1.61 6.72
CA THR A 467 -26.99 1.03 7.30
C THR A 467 -27.04 -0.46 7.01
N ALA A 468 -27.26 -1.29 8.02
CA ALA A 468 -27.43 -2.72 7.81
C ALA A 468 -28.60 -2.98 6.86
N THR A 469 -28.43 -3.90 5.91
CA THR A 469 -29.44 -4.20 4.89
C THR A 469 -29.52 -5.71 4.63
N ASP A 470 -30.66 -6.17 4.11
CA ASP A 470 -30.82 -7.54 3.59
C ASP A 470 -30.52 -7.61 2.08
N GLU A 471 -30.25 -6.47 1.43
CA GLU A 471 -29.88 -6.40 0.02
C GLU A 471 -28.52 -7.06 -0.22
N THR A 472 -28.37 -7.70 -1.39
CA THR A 472 -27.13 -8.35 -1.81
C THR A 472 -26.61 -7.63 -3.04
N PRO A 473 -25.31 -7.28 -3.10
CA PRO A 473 -24.76 -6.57 -4.24
C PRO A 473 -24.78 -7.43 -5.51
N ALA A 474 -25.12 -6.81 -6.63
CA ALA A 474 -24.92 -7.38 -7.95
C ALA A 474 -23.41 -7.41 -8.27
N LEU A 475 -22.86 -8.60 -8.48
CA LEU A 475 -21.42 -8.79 -8.71
C LEU A 475 -21.03 -8.80 -10.19
N THR A 476 -22.02 -8.78 -11.09
CA THR A 476 -21.82 -8.89 -12.54
C THR A 476 -22.64 -7.83 -13.28
N PRO A 477 -22.23 -7.48 -14.52
CA PRO A 477 -23.04 -6.65 -15.40
C PRO A 477 -24.44 -7.23 -15.62
N PRO A 478 -25.44 -6.41 -15.96
CA PRO A 478 -26.77 -6.88 -16.35
C PRO A 478 -26.71 -7.92 -17.48
N GLU A 479 -27.66 -8.86 -17.48
CA GLU A 479 -27.74 -9.90 -18.52
C GLU A 479 -27.83 -9.28 -19.92
N GLY A 480 -26.96 -9.72 -20.83
CA GLY A 480 -26.90 -9.21 -22.20
C GLY A 480 -26.10 -7.92 -22.38
N ALA A 481 -25.49 -7.37 -21.32
CA ALA A 481 -24.58 -6.24 -21.45
C ALA A 481 -23.31 -6.64 -22.22
N GLU A 482 -22.82 -5.72 -23.06
CA GLU A 482 -21.51 -5.84 -23.69
C GLU A 482 -20.42 -5.61 -22.62
N VAL A 483 -19.47 -6.54 -22.53
CA VAL A 483 -18.36 -6.47 -21.57
C VAL A 483 -17.04 -6.49 -22.33
N ILE A 484 -16.24 -5.45 -22.17
CA ILE A 484 -14.93 -5.28 -22.79
C ILE A 484 -13.86 -5.49 -21.70
N SER A 485 -12.88 -6.36 -21.95
CA SER A 485 -11.75 -6.51 -21.01
C SER A 485 -10.90 -5.25 -21.02
N TYR A 486 -10.42 -4.81 -19.86
CA TYR A 486 -9.47 -3.72 -19.72
C TYR A 486 -8.19 -3.94 -20.55
N THR A 487 -7.75 -5.19 -20.71
CA THR A 487 -6.61 -5.53 -21.59
C THR A 487 -6.89 -5.23 -23.05
N ASP A 488 -8.14 -5.40 -23.50
CA ASP A 488 -8.55 -5.17 -24.88
C ASP A 488 -8.68 -3.66 -25.13
N LEU A 489 -9.09 -2.90 -24.11
CA LEU A 489 -9.11 -1.44 -24.15
C LEU A 489 -7.68 -0.86 -24.31
N LEU A 490 -6.71 -1.35 -23.53
CA LEU A 490 -5.33 -0.89 -23.62
C LEU A 490 -4.65 -1.25 -24.95
N THR A 491 -4.95 -2.42 -25.50
CA THR A 491 -4.37 -2.88 -26.78
C THR A 491 -5.06 -2.25 -27.99
N GLY A 492 -6.37 -1.97 -27.90
CA GLY A 492 -7.14 -1.28 -28.94
C GLY A 492 -6.86 0.23 -29.01
N ALA A 493 -6.52 0.89 -27.90
CA ALA A 493 -6.15 2.31 -27.89
C ALA A 493 -4.74 2.60 -28.45
N MET A 494 -3.90 1.57 -28.60
CA MET A 494 -2.57 1.66 -29.23
C MET A 494 -2.55 1.28 -30.72
N ALA A 495 -3.73 1.09 -31.35
CA ALA A 495 -3.89 0.68 -32.75
C ALA A 495 -4.31 1.82 -33.68
#